data_AF-A0A2J7ZPQ8-F1
#
_entry.id   AF-A0A2J7ZPQ8-F1
#
_cell.length_a   1.000
_cell.length_b   1.000
_cell.length_c   1.000
_cell.angle_alpha   90.00
_cell.angle_beta   90.00
_cell.angle_gamma   90.00
#
_symmetry.space_group_name_H-M   'P 1'
#
loop_
_entity.id
_entity.type
_entity.pdbx_description
1 polymer ?
#
loop_
_entity_poly.entity_id
_entity_poly.type
_entity_poly.pdbx_seq_one_letter_code
_entity_poly.pdbx_strand_id
1 'polypeptide(L)'
;MSVLMSSLTEGEQVVLCARDFPLDFSNGHHPNDYTETDTPIAPECIFHHIRGKFNRLWWRASWKLCDGKFTTMSFLLDTGAPKHLYLCSQALNILEEAGQMVEDGDMDLLYTRLFGRKCPVEPTPCAHQPANIIGMKLLKRFGLTLYEQPPHFSFNMDIPYLDSAAL
;
A
#
# COMPACT_ATOMS: atom_id res chain seq x y z
N MET A 1 18.44 26.68 -36.43
CA MET A 1 17.98 25.33 -36.05
C MET A 1 17.59 25.39 -34.59
N SER A 2 16.29 25.29 -34.31
CA SER A 2 15.73 25.46 -32.96
C SER A 2 15.71 24.11 -32.25
N VAL A 3 16.27 24.08 -31.04
CA VAL A 3 16.19 22.95 -30.11
C VAL A 3 14.79 23.00 -29.51
N LEU A 4 13.90 22.09 -29.92
CA LEU A 4 12.65 21.84 -29.23
C LEU A 4 12.99 21.13 -27.91
N MET A 5 13.10 21.90 -26.84
CA MET A 5 12.89 21.41 -25.48
C MET A 5 11.46 20.89 -25.41
N SER A 6 11.32 19.57 -25.40
CA SER A 6 10.10 18.91 -24.97
C SER A 6 9.86 19.29 -23.51
N SER A 7 8.87 20.14 -23.27
CA SER A 7 8.29 20.31 -21.95
C SER A 7 7.82 18.93 -21.50
N LEU A 8 8.54 18.35 -20.55
CA LEU A 8 8.06 17.24 -19.74
C LEU A 8 6.80 17.76 -19.05
N THR A 9 5.64 17.41 -19.59
CA THR A 9 4.37 17.57 -18.88
C THR A 9 4.50 16.78 -17.59
N GLU A 10 4.50 17.49 -16.47
CA GLU A 10 4.26 16.94 -15.14
C GLU A 10 3.08 15.97 -15.28
N GLY A 11 3.35 14.68 -15.10
CA GLY A 11 2.32 13.65 -15.21
C GLY A 11 1.21 14.00 -14.24
N GLU A 12 -0.03 14.11 -14.73
CA GLU A 12 -1.21 14.36 -13.91
C GLU A 12 -1.18 13.40 -12.71
N GLN A 13 -0.99 13.95 -11.51
CA GLN A 13 -0.99 13.18 -10.29
C GLN A 13 -2.41 12.60 -10.12
N VAL A 14 -2.55 11.28 -10.16
CA VAL A 14 -3.85 10.61 -10.10
C VAL A 14 -4.46 10.77 -8.71
N VAL A 15 -5.27 11.80 -8.50
CA VAL A 15 -5.98 12.03 -7.24
C VAL A 15 -7.04 10.94 -7.03
N LEU A 16 -7.01 10.29 -5.86
CA LEU A 16 -8.05 9.31 -5.50
C LEU A 16 -9.34 10.04 -5.14
N CYS A 17 -10.47 9.53 -5.62
CA CYS A 17 -11.79 9.98 -5.22
C CYS A 17 -12.63 8.80 -4.73
N ALA A 18 -13.79 9.06 -4.13
CA ALA A 18 -14.60 8.03 -3.46
C ALA A 18 -14.89 6.78 -4.34
N ARG A 19 -15.04 6.97 -5.66
CA ARG A 19 -15.26 5.87 -6.61
C ARG A 19 -14.05 4.94 -6.80
N ASP A 20 -12.82 5.40 -6.51
CA ASP A 20 -11.61 4.59 -6.64
C ASP A 20 -11.50 3.49 -5.56
N PHE A 21 -12.34 3.57 -4.53
CA PHE A 21 -12.44 2.56 -3.47
C PHE A 21 -13.51 1.51 -3.82
N PRO A 22 -13.32 0.24 -3.41
CA PRO A 22 -14.34 -0.79 -3.53
C PRO A 22 -15.65 -0.43 -2.81
N LEU A 23 -16.77 -1.04 -3.22
CA LEU A 23 -18.12 -0.65 -2.75
C LEU A 23 -18.35 -0.88 -1.25
N ASP A 24 -17.67 -1.85 -0.67
CA ASP A 24 -17.68 -2.21 0.73
C ASP A 24 -16.77 -1.32 1.60
N PHE A 25 -16.00 -0.41 0.99
CA PHE A 25 -15.17 0.53 1.72
C PHE A 25 -16.01 1.73 2.16
N SER A 26 -15.85 2.11 3.43
CA SER A 26 -16.44 3.30 4.00
C SER A 26 -15.32 4.27 4.36
N ASN A 27 -15.46 5.55 4.01
CA ASN A 27 -14.44 6.57 4.28
C ASN A 27 -13.02 6.11 3.86
N GLY A 28 -12.90 5.46 2.70
CA GLY A 28 -11.62 5.06 2.11
C GLY A 28 -10.91 3.86 2.76
N HIS A 29 -11.58 3.09 3.63
CA HIS A 29 -11.05 1.84 4.19
C HIS A 29 -12.14 0.77 4.27
N HIS A 30 -11.74 -0.49 4.31
CA HIS A 30 -12.68 -1.58 4.57
C HIS A 30 -13.11 -1.54 6.06
N PRO A 31 -14.39 -1.83 6.40
CA PRO A 31 -14.91 -1.68 7.77
C PRO A 31 -14.17 -2.51 8.84
N ASN A 32 -13.54 -3.60 8.43
CA ASN A 32 -12.76 -4.47 9.31
C ASN A 32 -11.26 -4.16 9.28
N ASP A 33 -10.83 -3.06 8.65
CA ASP A 33 -9.45 -2.61 8.76
C ASP A 33 -9.18 -2.03 10.15
N TYR A 34 -7.92 -2.05 10.57
CA TYR A 34 -7.42 -1.55 11.84
C TYR A 34 -7.99 -2.21 13.10
N THR A 35 -8.69 -3.33 12.94
CA THR A 35 -9.14 -4.16 14.06
C THR A 35 -8.05 -5.18 14.39
N GLU A 36 -7.60 -5.19 15.65
CA GLU A 36 -6.65 -6.19 16.15
C GLU A 36 -7.31 -7.56 16.31
N THR A 37 -6.56 -8.60 15.95
CA THR A 37 -7.00 -10.00 15.98
C THR A 37 -5.83 -10.92 16.35
N ASP A 38 -6.12 -12.10 16.89
CA ASP A 38 -5.09 -13.09 17.24
C ASP A 38 -4.62 -13.92 16.03
N THR A 39 -5.37 -13.89 14.94
CA THR A 39 -5.09 -14.66 13.72
C THR A 39 -5.16 -13.78 12.48
N PRO A 40 -4.26 -13.95 11.50
CA PRO A 40 -4.33 -13.18 10.27
C PRO A 40 -5.56 -13.56 9.45
N ILE A 41 -6.07 -12.60 8.67
CA ILE A 41 -7.04 -12.90 7.62
C ILE A 41 -6.36 -13.66 6.46
N ALA A 42 -7.15 -14.38 5.66
CA ALA A 42 -6.68 -14.78 4.34
C ALA A 42 -6.53 -13.51 3.48
N PRO A 43 -5.37 -13.25 2.85
CA PRO A 43 -5.20 -12.07 2.03
C PRO A 43 -6.18 -12.02 0.86
N GLU A 44 -6.74 -10.84 0.59
CA GLU A 44 -7.74 -10.63 -0.46
C GLU A 44 -7.14 -9.79 -1.59
N CYS A 45 -7.20 -10.31 -2.81
CA CYS A 45 -6.81 -9.58 -4.03
C CYS A 45 -8.07 -9.05 -4.71
N ILE A 46 -8.29 -7.74 -4.64
CA ILE A 46 -9.52 -7.08 -5.09
C ILE A 46 -9.20 -6.28 -6.37
N PHE A 47 -9.79 -6.69 -7.49
CA PHE A 47 -9.76 -5.92 -8.73
C PHE A 47 -10.99 -5.03 -8.80
N HIS A 48 -10.80 -3.73 -8.57
CA HIS A 48 -11.86 -2.74 -8.65
C HIS A 48 -11.83 -2.03 -9.99
N HIS A 49 -12.87 -2.25 -10.79
CA HIS A 49 -12.96 -1.78 -12.17
C HIS A 49 -14.22 -0.96 -12.39
N ILE A 50 -14.04 0.25 -12.95
CA ILE A 50 -15.14 1.00 -13.53
C ILE A 50 -14.89 1.14 -15.03
N ARG A 51 -15.75 0.49 -15.81
CA ARG A 51 -15.67 0.45 -17.27
C ARG A 51 -15.53 1.85 -17.86
N GLY A 52 -14.48 2.03 -18.67
CA GLY A 52 -14.19 3.29 -19.35
C GLY A 52 -13.66 4.41 -18.43
N LYS A 53 -13.34 4.12 -17.16
CA LYS A 53 -12.79 5.11 -16.24
C LYS A 53 -11.43 4.69 -15.67
N PHE A 54 -11.37 3.58 -14.94
CA PHE A 54 -10.14 3.14 -14.28
C PHE A 54 -10.16 1.67 -13.87
N ASN A 55 -8.95 1.19 -13.55
CA ASN A 55 -8.66 -0.07 -12.90
C ASN A 55 -7.86 0.24 -11.63
N ARG A 56 -8.29 -0.31 -10.49
CA ARG A 56 -7.57 -0.24 -9.22
C ARG A 56 -7.34 -1.65 -8.70
N LEU A 57 -6.12 -1.88 -8.24
CA LEU A 57 -5.72 -3.13 -7.61
C LEU A 57 -5.64 -2.84 -6.11
N TRP A 58 -6.43 -3.56 -5.33
CA TRP A 58 -6.47 -3.42 -3.88
C TRP A 58 -6.04 -4.74 -3.25
N TRP A 59 -5.14 -4.69 -2.29
CA TRP A 59 -4.74 -5.85 -1.52
C TRP A 59 -5.08 -5.62 -0.07
N ARG A 60 -5.82 -6.55 0.52
CA ARG A 60 -6.17 -6.50 1.93
C ARG A 60 -5.48 -7.64 2.65
N ALA A 61 -4.67 -7.30 3.64
CA ALA A 61 -3.84 -8.26 4.35
C ALA A 61 -3.61 -7.85 5.79
N SER A 62 -3.30 -8.85 6.62
CA SER A 62 -2.90 -8.62 8.00
C SER A 62 -1.46 -8.13 8.08
N TRP A 63 -1.20 -7.28 9.06
CA TRP A 63 0.11 -6.84 9.51
C TRP A 63 0.34 -7.35 10.92
N LYS A 64 1.44 -8.06 11.14
CA LYS A 64 1.79 -8.63 12.43
C LYS A 64 2.48 -7.59 13.32
N LEU A 65 1.87 -7.33 14.46
CA LEU A 65 2.36 -6.40 15.48
C LEU A 65 3.40 -7.09 16.39
N CYS A 66 4.17 -6.29 17.13
CA CYS A 66 5.24 -6.78 18.01
C CYS A 66 4.73 -7.66 19.17
N ASP A 67 3.49 -7.48 19.60
CA ASP A 67 2.85 -8.28 20.65
C ASP A 67 2.33 -9.64 20.13
N GLY A 68 2.50 -9.91 18.83
CA GLY A 68 2.09 -11.15 18.18
C GLY A 68 0.67 -11.11 17.59
N LYS A 69 -0.09 -10.04 17.83
CA LYS A 69 -1.40 -9.83 17.21
C LYS A 69 -1.27 -9.36 15.76
N PHE A 70 -2.41 -9.25 15.09
CA PHE A 70 -2.53 -8.83 13.71
C PHE A 70 -3.53 -7.68 13.59
N THR A 71 -3.16 -6.65 12.84
CA THR A 71 -4.08 -5.60 12.40
C THR A 71 -4.28 -5.71 10.89
N THR A 72 -5.50 -5.63 10.40
CA THR A 72 -5.77 -5.74 8.95
C THR A 72 -5.73 -4.38 8.29
N MET A 73 -5.11 -4.29 7.11
CA MET A 73 -5.03 -3.05 6.35
C MET A 73 -5.33 -3.32 4.87
N SER A 74 -6.03 -2.39 4.23
CA SER A 74 -6.19 -2.34 2.78
C SER A 74 -5.15 -1.42 2.14
N PHE A 75 -4.59 -1.86 1.02
CA PHE A 75 -3.56 -1.15 0.27
C PHE A 75 -3.95 -1.02 -1.21
N LEU A 76 -3.90 0.21 -1.73
CA LEU A 76 -3.87 0.43 -3.17
C LEU A 76 -2.51 -0.01 -3.71
N LEU A 77 -2.49 -0.83 -4.75
CA LEU A 77 -1.26 -1.19 -5.45
C LEU A 77 -1.05 -0.21 -6.60
N ASP A 78 -0.10 0.72 -6.44
CA ASP A 78 0.14 1.79 -7.40
C ASP A 78 1.52 1.67 -8.05
N THR A 79 1.51 1.28 -9.32
CA THR A 79 2.73 1.20 -10.15
C THR A 79 3.32 2.58 -10.48
N GLY A 80 2.57 3.67 -10.33
CA GLY A 80 3.04 5.03 -10.50
C GLY A 80 3.72 5.60 -9.25
N ALA A 81 3.47 5.01 -8.07
CA ALA A 81 4.00 5.53 -6.82
C ALA A 81 5.50 5.18 -6.64
N PRO A 82 6.40 6.18 -6.52
CA PRO A 82 7.86 5.96 -6.61
C PRO A 82 8.50 5.35 -5.35
N LYS A 83 7.83 5.42 -4.21
CA LYS A 83 8.34 4.91 -2.93
C LYS A 83 7.84 3.48 -2.68
N HIS A 84 8.27 2.88 -1.58
CA HIS A 84 7.89 1.50 -1.27
C HIS A 84 6.48 1.44 -0.70
N LEU A 85 6.22 2.27 0.30
CA LEU A 85 5.01 2.22 1.08
C LEU A 85 4.60 3.65 1.47
N TYR A 86 3.32 3.95 1.31
CA TYR A 86 2.69 5.14 1.84
C TYR A 86 1.61 4.70 2.81
N LEU A 87 1.63 5.25 4.02
CA LEU A 87 0.67 4.91 5.05
C LEU A 87 -0.18 6.12 5.42
N CYS A 88 -1.47 5.87 5.63
CA CYS A 88 -2.36 6.87 6.19
C CYS A 88 -2.02 7.11 7.68
N SER A 89 -2.53 8.20 8.25
CA SER A 89 -2.22 8.57 9.64
C SER A 89 -2.62 7.47 10.64
N GLN A 90 -3.71 6.74 10.39
CA GLN A 90 -4.14 5.67 11.29
C GLN A 90 -3.16 4.48 11.27
N ALA A 91 -2.70 4.07 10.08
CA ALA A 91 -1.71 3.01 9.96
C ALA A 91 -0.37 3.41 10.58
N LEU A 92 0.08 4.65 10.36
CA LEU A 92 1.30 5.19 10.98
C LEU A 92 1.22 5.14 12.51
N ASN A 93 0.16 5.69 13.10
CA ASN A 93 -0.01 5.72 14.55
C ASN A 93 0.02 4.30 15.16
N ILE A 94 -0.69 3.34 14.55
CA ILE A 94 -0.72 1.95 15.04
C ILE A 94 0.70 1.34 15.02
N LEU A 95 1.45 1.56 13.94
CA LEU A 95 2.80 0.99 13.81
C LEU A 95 3.83 1.72 14.70
N GLU A 96 3.66 3.02 14.93
CA GLU A 96 4.46 3.79 15.89
C GLU A 96 4.22 3.32 17.33
N GLU A 97 2.96 3.18 17.73
CA GLU A 97 2.57 2.66 19.06
C GLU A 97 3.08 1.23 19.28
N ALA A 98 3.11 0.41 18.23
CA ALA A 98 3.68 -0.95 18.27
C ALA A 98 5.23 -0.97 18.23
N GLY A 99 5.89 0.19 18.14
CA GLY A 99 7.36 0.29 18.05
C GLY A 99 7.95 -0.27 16.75
N GLN A 100 7.16 -0.33 15.67
CA GLN A 100 7.55 -0.87 14.36
C GLN A 100 7.94 0.21 13.34
N MET A 101 7.93 1.47 13.75
CA MET A 101 8.41 2.61 13.00
C MET A 101 9.71 3.12 13.61
N VAL A 102 10.67 3.46 12.76
CA VAL A 102 11.94 4.04 13.19
C VAL A 102 12.26 5.23 12.29
N GLU A 103 12.75 6.29 12.90
CA GLU A 103 13.16 7.52 12.23
C GLU A 103 14.68 7.52 12.03
N ASP A 104 15.13 7.88 10.84
CA ASP A 104 16.53 8.15 10.54
C ASP A 104 16.77 9.66 10.70
N GLY A 105 17.27 10.06 11.87
CA GLY A 105 17.42 11.46 12.25
C GLY A 105 18.37 12.28 11.36
N ASP A 106 19.21 11.63 10.55
CA ASP A 106 20.11 12.32 9.63
C ASP A 106 19.46 12.64 8.28
N MET A 107 18.41 11.88 7.90
CA MET A 107 17.80 11.91 6.57
C MET A 107 16.33 12.29 6.59
N ASP A 108 15.72 12.46 7.78
CA ASP A 108 14.29 12.71 7.98
C ASP A 108 13.43 11.65 7.25
N LEU A 109 13.86 10.37 7.38
CA LEU A 109 13.24 9.23 6.73
C LEU A 109 12.61 8.31 7.77
N LEU A 110 11.32 8.02 7.60
CA LEU A 110 10.62 6.98 8.33
C LEU A 110 10.82 5.63 7.63
N TYR A 111 11.11 4.60 8.43
CA TYR A 111 11.21 3.24 7.93
C TYR A 111 10.54 2.24 8.87
N THR A 112 10.01 1.19 8.26
CA THR A 112 9.64 -0.04 8.94
C THR A 112 10.52 -1.19 8.44
N ARG A 113 10.37 -2.37 9.01
CA ARG A 113 10.94 -3.60 8.47
C ARG A 113 9.81 -4.45 7.92
N LEU A 114 10.02 -4.99 6.72
CA LEU A 114 9.12 -5.97 6.10
C LEU A 114 9.96 -7.09 5.53
N PHE A 115 9.66 -8.31 5.95
CA PHE A 115 10.39 -9.53 5.62
C PHE A 115 11.91 -9.31 5.78
N GLY A 116 12.32 -8.83 6.95
CA GLY A 116 13.72 -8.71 7.36
C GLY A 116 14.50 -7.56 6.70
N ARG A 117 13.87 -6.81 5.77
CA ARG A 117 14.51 -5.69 5.07
C ARG A 117 13.86 -4.37 5.45
N LYS A 118 14.69 -3.31 5.52
CA LYS A 118 14.20 -1.94 5.69
C LYS A 118 13.28 -1.56 4.53
N CYS A 119 12.14 -1.00 4.87
CA CYS A 119 11.14 -0.49 3.94
C CYS A 119 10.87 0.98 4.28
N PRO A 120 11.37 1.93 3.47
CA PRO A 120 11.03 3.34 3.63
C PRO A 120 9.52 3.55 3.53
N VAL A 121 8.99 4.34 4.46
CA VAL A 121 7.58 4.71 4.54
C VAL A 121 7.47 6.21 4.38
N GLU A 122 6.49 6.66 3.60
CA GLU A 122 6.09 8.07 3.57
C GLU A 122 4.64 8.21 4.05
N PRO A 123 4.26 9.35 4.63
CA PRO A 123 2.86 9.67 4.83
C PRO A 123 2.12 9.68 3.48
N THR A 124 0.93 9.08 3.40
CA THR A 124 0.09 9.21 2.20
C THR A 124 -0.20 10.69 1.94
N PRO A 125 0.01 11.21 0.71
CA PRO A 125 -0.25 12.61 0.43
C PRO A 125 -1.73 12.96 0.64
N CYS A 126 -2.04 14.19 1.07
CA CYS A 126 -3.39 14.60 1.46
C CYS A 126 -4.47 14.28 0.41
N ALA A 127 -4.14 14.37 -0.87
CA ALA A 127 -5.05 14.07 -1.99
C ALA A 127 -5.40 12.59 -2.14
N HIS A 128 -4.67 11.69 -1.49
CA HIS A 128 -4.88 10.24 -1.52
C HIS A 128 -5.29 9.67 -0.16
N GLN A 129 -5.38 10.52 0.86
CA GLN A 129 -5.90 10.10 2.16
C GLN A 129 -7.37 9.65 2.00
N PRO A 130 -7.79 8.59 2.69
CA PRO A 130 -7.07 7.87 3.75
C PRO A 130 -6.43 6.54 3.29
N ALA A 131 -6.08 6.40 2.00
CA ALA A 131 -5.56 5.13 1.49
C ALA A 131 -4.13 4.83 1.99
N ASN A 132 -3.84 3.55 2.24
CA ASN A 132 -2.46 3.06 2.22
C ASN A 132 -2.09 2.69 0.78
N ILE A 133 -0.85 2.90 0.38
CA ILE A 133 -0.39 2.65 -0.99
C ILE A 133 0.90 1.83 -0.96
N ILE A 134 0.92 0.71 -1.67
CA ILE A 134 2.14 -0.03 -1.96
C ILE A 134 2.63 0.42 -3.33
N GLY A 135 3.81 1.06 -3.35
CA GLY A 135 4.39 1.59 -4.56
C GLY A 135 5.28 0.60 -5.29
N MET A 136 5.69 0.99 -6.51
CA MET A 136 6.35 0.11 -7.48
C MET A 136 7.55 -0.66 -6.93
N LYS A 137 8.35 -0.05 -6.05
CA LYS A 137 9.55 -0.71 -5.49
C LYS A 137 9.18 -1.93 -4.64
N LEU A 138 8.13 -1.83 -3.83
CA LEU A 138 7.67 -2.93 -2.99
C LEU A 138 6.84 -3.93 -3.81
N LEU A 139 6.03 -3.48 -4.78
CA LEU A 139 5.32 -4.36 -5.71
C LEU A 139 6.27 -5.27 -6.50
N LYS A 140 7.39 -4.73 -6.98
CA LYS A 140 8.44 -5.53 -7.64
C LYS A 140 9.04 -6.57 -6.70
N ARG A 141 9.25 -6.21 -5.43
CA ARG A 141 9.77 -7.14 -4.42
C ARG A 141 8.80 -8.29 -4.17
N PHE A 142 7.50 -8.01 -4.07
CA PHE A 142 6.45 -9.03 -3.93
C PHE A 142 6.23 -9.84 -5.21
N GLY A 143 6.76 -9.36 -6.35
CA GLY A 143 6.59 -10.01 -7.64
C GLY A 143 5.16 -9.90 -8.15
N LEU A 144 4.59 -8.70 -8.13
CA LEU A 144 3.28 -8.42 -8.71
C LEU A 144 3.23 -8.91 -10.17
N THR A 145 2.27 -9.78 -10.46
CA THR A 145 1.94 -10.27 -11.80
C THR A 145 0.51 -9.85 -12.14
N LEU A 146 0.28 -9.39 -13.37
CA LEU A 146 -1.05 -8.97 -13.86
C LEU A 146 -1.58 -9.98 -14.87
N TYR A 147 -2.90 -10.17 -14.88
CA TYR A 147 -3.60 -11.08 -15.77
C TYR A 147 -4.79 -10.39 -16.42
N GLU A 148 -5.12 -10.78 -17.66
CA GLU A 148 -6.31 -10.28 -18.35
C GLU A 148 -7.61 -10.82 -17.74
N GLN A 149 -7.56 -12.04 -17.20
CA GLN A 149 -8.69 -12.76 -16.60
C GLN A 149 -8.49 -12.91 -15.08
N PRO A 150 -9.55 -13.22 -14.32
CA PRO A 150 -9.44 -13.52 -12.89
C PRO A 150 -8.27 -14.50 -12.61
N PRO A 151 -7.45 -14.23 -11.57
CA PRO A 151 -7.66 -13.26 -10.48
C PRO A 151 -7.27 -11.81 -10.80
N HIS A 152 -6.94 -11.47 -12.04
CA HIS A 152 -6.45 -10.16 -12.52
C HIS A 152 -5.07 -9.73 -12.00
N PHE A 153 -4.70 -10.14 -10.79
CA PHE A 153 -3.33 -10.01 -10.30
C PHE A 153 -3.01 -11.02 -9.20
N SER A 154 -1.72 -11.23 -8.97
CA SER A 154 -1.19 -12.01 -7.85
C SER A 154 0.22 -11.54 -7.50
N PHE A 155 0.75 -12.07 -6.39
CA PHE A 155 2.17 -11.96 -6.06
C PHE A 155 2.86 -13.31 -6.31
N ASN A 156 4.09 -13.28 -6.82
CA ASN A 156 4.89 -14.49 -6.99
C ASN A 156 5.48 -15.00 -5.65
N MET A 157 5.42 -14.17 -4.61
CA MET A 157 5.71 -14.55 -3.22
C MET A 157 4.42 -14.98 -2.52
N ASP A 158 4.49 -16.04 -1.71
CA ASP A 158 3.45 -16.35 -0.74
C ASP A 158 3.57 -15.40 0.45
N ILE A 159 2.60 -14.51 0.61
CA ILE A 159 2.59 -13.46 1.61
C ILE A 159 1.31 -13.61 2.44
N PRO A 160 1.29 -14.48 3.46
CA PRO A 160 0.10 -14.69 4.28
C PRO A 160 -0.24 -13.46 5.15
N TYR A 161 0.78 -12.66 5.48
CA TYR A 161 0.66 -11.39 6.20
C TYR A 161 1.99 -10.61 6.09
N LEU A 162 1.93 -9.32 6.39
CA LEU A 162 3.09 -8.44 6.52
C LEU A 162 3.75 -8.63 7.88
N ASP A 163 5.04 -8.94 7.91
CA ASP A 163 5.80 -9.21 9.14
C ASP A 163 7.14 -8.51 9.10
N SER A 164 7.52 -7.87 10.20
CA SER A 164 8.81 -7.22 10.35
C SER A 164 9.96 -8.20 10.58
N ALA A 165 9.67 -9.38 11.16
CA ALA A 165 10.64 -10.38 11.57
C ALA A 165 10.84 -11.54 10.57
N ALA A 166 9.93 -11.75 9.62
CA ALA A 166 10.04 -12.80 8.60
C ALA A 166 11.25 -12.55 7.67
N LEU A 167 11.81 -13.58 7.01
CA LEU A 167 12.97 -13.49 6.11
C LEU A 167 12.61 -13.88 4.68
#